data_AF-A0A662YW19-F1
#
_entry.id   AF-A0A662YW19-F1
#
_cell.length_a   1.000
_cell.length_b   1.000
_cell.length_c   1.000
_cell.angle_alpha   90.00
_cell.angle_beta   90.00
_cell.angle_gamma   90.00
#
_symmetry.space_group_name_H-M   'P 1'
#
loop_
_entity.id
_entity.type
_entity.pdbx_description
1 polymer ?
#
loop_
_entity_poly.entity_id
_entity_poly.type
_entity_poly.pdbx_seq_one_letter_code
_entity_poly.pdbx_strand_id
1 'polypeptide(L)'
;MSDLEAGPVNPSTLRAQTSSGTLRAQVSSGTLRAQTSSGTLGTQASSGTLRAQSSSGTLRTQASSGTLRTQASSGTLRTQASSGTLRARTSSGTLRAQASSGTLRTQA
;
A
#
# COMPACT_ATOMS: atom_id res chain seq x y z
N MET A 1 -5.02 -13.56 -16.51
CA MET A 1 -4.37 -12.56 -15.63
C MET A 1 -5.21 -11.30 -15.67
N SER A 2 -5.60 -10.76 -14.50
CA SER A 2 -6.37 -9.52 -14.43
C SER A 2 -5.50 -8.46 -13.79
N ASP A 3 -4.78 -7.70 -14.63
CA ASP A 3 -4.06 -6.52 -14.18
C ASP A 3 -5.05 -5.34 -14.07
N LEU A 4 -4.98 -4.59 -12.96
CA LEU A 4 -5.86 -3.45 -12.70
C LEU A 4 -5.01 -2.20 -12.49
N GLU A 5 -5.13 -1.24 -13.40
CA GLU A 5 -4.45 0.05 -13.35
C GLU A 5 -5.49 1.15 -13.08
N ALA A 6 -5.35 1.86 -11.96
CA ALA A 6 -6.06 3.09 -11.70
C ALA A 6 -5.06 4.26 -11.81
N GLY A 7 -5.27 5.09 -12.84
CA GLY A 7 -4.49 6.31 -13.05
C GLY A 7 -4.66 7.34 -11.94
N PRO A 8 -3.99 8.51 -12.02
CA PRO A 8 -4.06 9.55 -11.01
C PRO A 8 -5.49 10.07 -10.87
N VAL A 9 -6.15 9.67 -9.79
CA VAL A 9 -7.51 10.09 -9.48
C VAL A 9 -7.53 10.87 -8.18
N ASN A 10 -8.49 11.81 -8.06
CA ASN A 10 -8.77 12.55 -6.82
C ASN A 10 -10.12 12.15 -6.19
N PRO A 11 -10.36 10.85 -5.93
CA PRO A 11 -11.60 10.43 -5.33
C PRO A 11 -11.54 10.66 -3.82
N SER A 12 -12.68 10.99 -3.23
CA SER A 12 -12.85 10.91 -1.78
C SER A 12 -12.53 9.50 -1.27
N THR A 13 -12.82 8.45 -2.05
CA THR A 13 -12.37 7.07 -1.79
C THR A 13 -12.19 6.24 -3.07
N LEU A 14 -11.05 5.57 -3.23
CA LEU A 14 -10.79 4.55 -4.26
C LEU A 14 -10.72 3.16 -3.62
N ARG A 15 -11.42 2.19 -4.20
CA ARG A 15 -11.34 0.77 -3.82
C ARG A 15 -10.92 -0.06 -5.02
N ALA A 16 -9.93 -0.92 -4.80
CA ALA A 16 -9.40 -1.80 -5.83
C ALA A 16 -9.15 -3.20 -5.22
N GLN A 17 -9.62 -4.25 -5.88
CA GLN A 17 -9.52 -5.62 -5.41
C GLN A 17 -9.20 -6.55 -6.57
N THR A 18 -8.27 -7.48 -6.37
CA THR A 18 -7.98 -8.54 -7.35
C THR A 18 -7.65 -9.85 -6.64
N SER A 19 -7.95 -10.99 -7.27
CA SER A 19 -7.57 -12.31 -6.75
C SER A 19 -6.13 -12.67 -7.12
N SER A 20 -5.69 -12.27 -8.31
CA SER A 20 -4.34 -12.53 -8.82
C SER A 20 -3.92 -11.51 -9.87
N GLY A 21 -2.61 -11.23 -9.95
CA GLY A 21 -2.03 -10.32 -10.95
C GLY A 21 -1.45 -9.06 -10.35
N THR A 22 -1.37 -8.00 -11.16
CA THR A 22 -0.81 -6.70 -10.76
C THR A 22 -1.92 -5.69 -10.54
N LEU A 23 -1.92 -5.01 -9.40
CA LEU A 23 -2.78 -3.86 -9.13
C LEU A 23 -1.92 -2.62 -8.96
N ARG A 24 -2.18 -1.57 -9.72
CA ARG A 24 -1.55 -0.27 -9.57
C ARG A 24 -2.59 0.80 -9.34
N ALA A 25 -2.37 1.67 -8.36
CA ALA A 25 -3.25 2.79 -8.11
C ALA A 25 -2.46 4.04 -7.74
N GLN A 26 -2.81 5.16 -8.35
CA GLN A 26 -2.27 6.48 -8.06
C GLN A 26 -3.39 7.42 -7.60
N VAL A 27 -3.21 8.07 -6.46
CA VAL A 27 -4.18 9.05 -5.94
C VAL A 27 -3.45 10.31 -5.49
N SER A 28 -3.96 11.51 -5.75
CA SER A 28 -3.30 12.71 -5.19
C SER A 28 -3.78 13.00 -3.76
N SER A 29 -5.03 12.70 -3.44
CA SER A 29 -5.61 12.85 -2.11
C SER A 29 -6.72 11.84 -1.84
N GLY A 30 -7.19 11.77 -0.58
CA GLY A 30 -8.33 10.96 -0.18
C GLY A 30 -7.96 9.61 0.44
N THR A 31 -8.86 8.62 0.31
CA THR A 31 -8.66 7.27 0.87
C THR A 31 -8.48 6.23 -0.22
N LEU A 32 -7.35 5.53 -0.24
CA LEU A 32 -7.11 4.39 -1.12
C LEU A 32 -7.18 3.09 -0.33
N ARG A 33 -8.01 2.14 -0.79
CA ARG A 33 -8.12 0.79 -0.25
C ARG A 33 -7.85 -0.22 -1.35
N ALA A 34 -6.73 -0.92 -1.25
CA ALA A 34 -6.35 -1.95 -2.19
C ALA A 34 -6.16 -3.31 -1.49
N GLN A 35 -6.71 -4.37 -2.08
CA GLN A 35 -6.58 -5.73 -1.57
C GLN A 35 -6.24 -6.69 -2.71
N THR A 36 -5.33 -7.63 -2.44
CA THR A 36 -5.05 -8.73 -3.36
C THR A 36 -4.90 -10.06 -2.63
N SER A 37 -5.33 -11.17 -3.21
CA SER A 37 -5.02 -12.49 -2.61
C SER A 37 -3.58 -12.89 -2.92
N SER A 38 -3.17 -12.77 -4.18
CA SER A 38 -1.82 -13.12 -4.64
C SER A 38 -1.32 -12.16 -5.72
N GLY A 39 -0.04 -11.82 -5.71
CA GLY A 39 0.58 -11.05 -6.80
C GLY A 39 1.22 -9.74 -6.35
N THR A 40 1.18 -8.71 -7.20
CA THR A 40 1.87 -7.45 -6.94
C THR A 40 0.88 -6.31 -6.77
N LEU A 41 0.98 -5.59 -5.65
CA LEU A 41 0.20 -4.39 -5.38
C LEU A 41 1.14 -3.17 -5.30
N GLY A 42 0.99 -2.23 -6.22
CA GLY A 42 1.69 -0.95 -6.26
C GLY A 42 0.72 0.18 -5.98
N THR A 43 1.00 1.03 -4.99
CA THR A 43 0.16 2.18 -4.70
C THR A 43 0.99 3.42 -4.39
N GLN A 44 0.56 4.56 -4.91
CA GLN A 44 1.22 5.84 -4.69
C GLN A 44 0.17 6.89 -4.31
N ALA A 45 0.47 7.68 -3.28
CA ALA A 45 -0.39 8.77 -2.84
C ALA A 45 0.40 10.05 -2.53
N SER A 46 -0.08 11.23 -2.95
CA SER A 46 0.55 12.48 -2.47
C SER A 46 0.14 12.78 -1.03
N SER A 47 -1.14 12.59 -0.70
CA SER A 47 -1.68 12.81 0.65
C SER A 47 -2.85 11.88 0.95
N GLY A 48 -3.20 11.74 2.24
CA GLY A 48 -4.41 11.03 2.67
C GLY A 48 -4.16 9.69 3.35
N THR A 49 -5.09 8.75 3.22
CA THR A 49 -5.03 7.44 3.88
C THR A 49 -4.91 6.32 2.87
N LEU A 50 -3.85 5.52 2.98
CA LEU A 50 -3.62 4.36 2.14
C LEU A 50 -3.70 3.08 2.97
N ARG A 51 -4.55 2.16 2.55
CA ARG A 51 -4.70 0.81 3.12
C ARG A 51 -4.46 -0.23 2.05
N ALA A 52 -3.36 -0.95 2.15
CA ALA A 52 -3.01 -2.05 1.27
C ALA A 52 -2.97 -3.36 2.05
N GLN A 53 -3.64 -4.40 1.55
CA GLN A 53 -3.59 -5.74 2.16
C GLN A 53 -3.30 -6.80 1.09
N SER A 54 -2.49 -7.79 1.45
CA SER A 54 -2.36 -9.01 0.65
C SER A 54 -2.32 -10.27 1.50
N SER A 55 -2.76 -11.40 0.95
CA SER A 55 -2.46 -12.71 1.55
C SER A 55 -1.03 -13.11 1.20
N SER A 56 -0.65 -13.06 -0.09
CA SER A 56 0.68 -13.44 -0.57
C SER A 56 1.20 -12.51 -1.69
N GLY A 57 2.52 -12.29 -1.73
CA GLY A 57 3.20 -11.62 -2.84
C GLY A 57 3.90 -10.33 -2.46
N THR A 58 3.86 -9.32 -3.33
CA THR A 58 4.63 -8.08 -3.15
C THR A 58 3.72 -6.87 -2.98
N LEU A 59 3.83 -6.17 -1.85
CA LEU A 59 3.22 -4.86 -1.62
C LEU A 59 4.28 -3.76 -1.74
N ARG A 60 4.02 -2.76 -2.57
CA ARG A 60 4.79 -1.53 -2.69
C ARG A 60 3.85 -0.36 -2.48
N THR A 61 4.11 0.41 -1.44
CA THR A 61 3.29 1.57 -1.08
C THR A 61 4.19 2.76 -0.83
N GLN A 62 3.85 3.90 -1.44
CA GLN A 62 4.58 5.15 -1.27
C GLN A 62 3.60 6.27 -1.01
N ALA A 63 3.90 7.15 -0.06
CA ALA A 63 3.20 8.42 0.04
C ALA A 63 4.09 9.59 0.45
N SER A 64 3.73 10.80 0.01
CA SER A 64 4.41 12.00 0.50
C SER A 64 3.93 12.35 1.91
N SER A 65 2.63 12.27 2.18
CA SER A 65 2.06 12.61 3.49
C SER A 65 0.84 11.75 3.85
N GLY A 66 0.54 11.65 5.15
CA GLY A 66 -0.71 11.06 5.65
C GLY A 66 -0.53 9.73 6.38
N THR A 67 -1.49 8.83 6.25
CA THR A 67 -1.50 7.54 6.97
C THR A 67 -1.35 6.37 6.01
N LEU A 68 -0.23 5.64 6.09
CA LEU A 68 -0.01 4.37 5.41
C LEU A 68 -0.26 3.21 6.35
N ARG A 69 -1.09 2.27 5.93
CA ARG A 69 -1.24 0.97 6.58
C ARG A 69 -1.13 -0.15 5.56
N THR A 70 -0.10 -0.96 5.70
CA THR A 70 0.11 -2.15 4.88
C THR A 70 0.11 -3.40 5.72
N GLN A 71 -0.45 -4.46 5.17
CA GLN A 71 -0.47 -5.77 5.79
C GLN A 71 -0.26 -6.87 4.74
N ALA A 72 0.63 -7.82 5.00
CA ALA A 72 0.61 -9.09 4.29
C ALA A 72 0.62 -10.28 5.26
N SER A 73 0.11 -11.43 4.81
CA SER A 73 0.35 -12.69 5.52
C SER A 73 1.71 -13.28 5.13
N SER A 74 2.04 -13.30 3.84
CA SER A 74 3.33 -13.77 3.34
C SER A 74 3.87 -12.90 2.19
N GLY A 75 5.19 -12.78 2.09
CA GLY A 75 5.88 -12.17 0.96
C GLY A 75 6.65 -10.91 1.30
N THR A 76 6.69 -9.93 0.38
CA THR A 76 7.53 -8.73 0.51
C THR A 76 6.67 -7.48 0.68
N LEU A 77 6.83 -6.79 1.81
CA LEU A 77 6.31 -5.45 2.06
C LEU A 77 7.41 -4.41 1.86
N ARG A 78 7.16 -3.43 0.99
CA ARG A 78 7.97 -2.22 0.84
C ARG A 78 7.08 -1.01 1.02
N THR A 79 7.37 -0.22 2.04
CA THR A 79 6.56 0.95 2.41
C THR A 79 7.45 2.15 2.62
N GLN A 80 7.08 3.29 2.04
CA GLN A 80 7.83 4.53 2.18
C GLN A 80 6.86 5.69 2.41
N ALA A 81 7.15 6.54 3.38
CA ALA A 81 6.42 7.78 3.60
C ALA A 81 7.38 8.94 3.84
N SER A 82 7.14 10.11 3.24
CA SER A 82 7.94 11.30 3.59
C SER A 82 7.52 11.89 4.93
N SER A 83 6.21 11.96 5.21
CA SER A 83 5.67 12.45 6.48
C SER A 83 4.40 11.71 6.90
N GLY A 84 4.11 11.68 8.21
CA GLY A 84 2.86 11.18 8.77
C GLY A 84 3.00 9.85 9.52
N THR A 85 2.01 8.97 9.41
CA THR A 85 2.00 7.69 10.14
C THR A 85 2.16 6.53 9.17
N LEU A 86 3.19 5.71 9.37
CA LEU A 86 3.40 4.48 8.65
C LEU A 86 3.23 3.28 9.60
N ARG A 87 2.34 2.37 9.24
CA ARG A 87 2.18 1.05 9.85
C ARG A 87 2.36 -0.04 8.81
N ALA A 88 3.38 -0.87 8.99
CA ALA A 88 3.62 -2.04 8.16
C ALA A 88 3.54 -3.31 9.01
N ARG A 89 2.78 -4.31 8.56
CA ARG A 89 2.73 -5.63 9.20
C ARG A 89 2.92 -6.76 8.19
N THR A 90 3.79 -7.71 8.50
CA THR A 90 3.81 -9.02 7.82
C THR A 90 3.72 -10.14 8.86
N SER A 91 3.31 -11.34 8.44
CA SER A 91 3.40 -12.55 9.29
C SER A 91 4.54 -13.48 8.85
N SER A 92 4.94 -13.42 7.58
CA SER A 92 6.08 -14.15 7.05
C SER A 92 6.67 -13.40 5.84
N GLY A 93 7.98 -13.48 5.65
CA GLY A 93 8.70 -12.85 4.54
C GLY A 93 9.46 -11.57 4.93
N THR A 94 9.58 -10.64 3.99
CA THR A 94 10.44 -9.46 4.13
C THR A 94 9.62 -8.20 4.35
N LEU A 95 9.93 -7.45 5.40
CA LEU A 95 9.37 -6.12 5.65
C LEU A 95 10.47 -5.06 5.52
N ARG A 96 10.27 -4.11 4.61
CA ARG A 96 11.07 -2.89 4.49
C ARG A 96 10.16 -1.68 4.63
N ALA A 97 10.44 -0.85 5.61
CA ALA A 97 9.67 0.35 5.88
C ALA A 97 10.58 1.52 6.16
N GLN A 98 10.24 2.68 5.59
CA GLN A 98 11.01 3.91 5.74
C GLN A 98 10.05 5.08 5.92
N ALA A 99 10.33 5.91 6.92
CA ALA A 99 9.64 7.18 7.10
C ALA A 99 10.70 8.29 7.26
N SER A 100 10.59 9.38 6.50
CA SER A 100 11.50 10.52 6.66
C SER A 100 11.12 11.38 7.87
N SER A 101 9.83 11.52 8.15
CA SER A 101 9.29 12.23 9.31
C SER A 101 7.97 11.59 9.79
N GLY A 102 7.68 11.74 11.09
CA GLY A 102 6.47 11.23 11.72
C GLY A 102 6.66 9.88 12.43
N THR A 103 5.62 9.06 12.46
CA THR A 103 5.58 7.81 13.23
C THR A 103 5.75 6.59 12.34
N LEU A 104 6.79 5.79 12.59
CA LEU A 104 7.01 4.50 11.94
C LEU A 104 6.73 3.36 12.92
N ARG A 105 5.84 2.44 12.53
CA ARG A 105 5.57 1.19 13.26
C ARG A 105 5.64 0.00 12.33
N THR A 106 6.53 -0.93 12.64
CA THR A 106 6.70 -2.17 11.90
C THR A 106 6.42 -3.37 12.81
N GLN A 107 5.88 -4.43 12.22
CA GLN A 107 5.69 -5.73 12.87
C GLN A 107 5.90 -6.80 11.81
N ALA A 108 6.82 -7.73 12.02
CA ALA A 108 7.10 -8.83 11.11
C ALA A 108 6.94 -10.16 11.85
#